data_AF-A0A7Y1X7W8-F1
#
_entry.id   AF-A0A7Y1X7W8-F1
#
_cell.length_a   1.000
_cell.length_b   1.000
_cell.length_c   1.000
_cell.angle_alpha   90.00
_cell.angle_beta   90.00
_cell.angle_gamma   90.00
#
_symmetry.space_group_name_H-M   'P 1'
#
loop_
_entity.id
_entity.type
_entity.pdbx_description
1 polymer ?
#
loop_
_entity_poly.entity_id
_entity_poly.type
_entity_poly.pdbx_seq_one_letter_code
_entity_poly.pdbx_strand_id
1 'polypeptide(L)'
;YEEIPADLRVDHVYLVSCKYGSNILTNSSPTNLFGGETNDDWFASVAGESYQALYDECRRLVPDPSLPALVKDLTRPQRLILKKTLPRNLVGNAKGAYRDFATAAAAGSSRRWQEALGTRLLREQMAWRLLRLQSAPYFVLGESADGHPLAYRVQTPWDLRASHEFRSFRQSPEEDRGQPIVRWEAVYINRRTGGEASVAGHIEVRWSHGKFAQAPEAKAYLDTPHHAVPAYVPLEGQVGGEMSLFDA
;
A
#
# COMPACT_ATOMS: atom_id res chain seq x y z
N TYR A 1 -2.88 2.79 17.26
CA TYR A 1 -2.19 3.73 16.37
C TYR A 1 -0.87 3.12 15.98
N GLU A 2 -0.51 3.16 14.70
CA GLU A 2 0.83 2.75 14.24
C GLU A 2 1.86 3.75 14.77
N GLU A 3 3.12 3.33 14.94
CA GLU A 3 4.18 4.22 15.43
C GLU A 3 4.44 5.37 14.45
N ILE A 4 4.66 6.58 14.98
CA ILE A 4 5.00 7.76 14.16
C ILE A 4 6.35 7.47 13.47
N PRO A 5 6.46 7.65 12.14
CA PRO A 5 7.73 7.43 11.44
C PRO A 5 8.69 8.55 11.76
N ALA A 6 9.46 8.40 12.82
CA ALA A 6 10.49 9.37 13.18
C ALA A 6 11.86 8.71 13.06
N ASP A 7 12.59 9.08 12.01
CA ASP A 7 14.00 8.72 11.84
C ASP A 7 14.89 9.61 12.73
N LEU A 8 14.45 10.85 12.97
CA LEU A 8 15.10 11.82 13.84
C LEU A 8 14.08 12.42 14.82
N ARG A 9 14.53 12.67 16.05
CA ARG A 9 13.79 13.40 17.08
C ARG A 9 14.64 14.58 17.55
N VAL A 10 14.09 15.79 17.46
CA VAL A 10 14.77 17.01 17.92
C VAL A 10 14.08 17.51 19.18
N ASP A 11 14.85 17.65 20.25
CA ASP A 11 14.42 18.12 21.58
C ASP A 11 13.17 17.42 22.14
N HIS A 12 12.91 16.18 21.71
CA HIS A 12 11.70 15.40 22.01
C HIS A 12 10.37 16.02 21.53
N VAL A 13 10.42 17.12 20.78
CA VAL A 13 9.23 17.85 20.28
C VAL A 13 9.00 17.57 18.81
N TYR A 14 10.07 17.67 17.99
CA TYR A 14 9.95 17.52 16.55
C TYR A 14 10.25 16.08 16.13
N LEU A 15 9.31 15.50 15.39
CA LEU A 15 9.43 14.18 14.80
C LEU A 15 9.67 14.35 13.31
N VAL A 16 10.78 13.82 12.80
CA VAL A 16 11.18 13.98 11.40
C VAL A 16 11.32 12.60 10.76
N SER A 17 10.57 12.36 9.70
CA SER A 17 10.75 11.23 8.79
C SER A 17 11.63 11.66 7.63
N CYS A 18 12.72 10.94 7.41
CA CYS A 18 13.61 11.13 6.29
C CYS A 18 13.17 10.23 5.13
N LYS A 19 12.88 10.82 3.98
CA LYS A 19 12.36 10.09 2.81
C LYS A 19 13.26 10.26 1.61
N TYR A 20 13.72 9.15 1.03
CA TYR A 20 14.63 9.15 -0.11
C TYR A 20 14.09 8.27 -1.24
N GLY A 21 13.73 8.89 -2.37
CA GLY A 21 13.56 8.22 -3.65
C GLY A 21 12.40 7.20 -3.73
N SER A 22 11.41 7.28 -2.83
CA SER A 22 10.33 6.29 -2.77
C SER A 22 8.98 6.95 -2.55
N ASN A 23 7.95 6.55 -3.29
CA ASN A 23 6.56 6.97 -3.07
C ASN A 23 5.78 6.01 -2.16
N ILE A 24 6.46 5.01 -1.57
CA ILE A 24 5.85 4.07 -0.64
C ILE A 24 5.42 4.83 0.62
N LEU A 25 4.17 4.62 1.03
CA LEU A 25 3.63 5.12 2.28
C LEU A 25 3.85 4.09 3.39
N THR A 26 3.42 2.84 3.16
CA THR A 26 3.52 1.76 4.15
C THR A 26 3.71 0.40 3.48
N ASN A 27 4.37 -0.50 4.20
CA ASN A 27 4.46 -1.92 3.88
C ASN A 27 3.79 -2.69 5.02
N SER A 28 2.80 -3.52 4.70
CA SER A 28 2.05 -4.30 5.70
C SER A 28 1.72 -5.69 5.16
N SER A 29 1.19 -6.58 6.01
CA SER A 29 0.58 -7.80 5.48
C SER A 29 -0.76 -7.45 4.80
N PRO A 30 -1.15 -8.16 3.73
CA PRO A 30 -2.44 -7.94 3.08
C PRO A 30 -3.63 -8.07 4.04
N THR A 31 -3.58 -9.05 4.96
CA THR A 31 -4.60 -9.24 6.00
C THR A 31 -4.76 -8.01 6.88
N ASN A 32 -3.65 -7.37 7.27
CA ASN A 32 -3.69 -6.16 8.10
C ASN A 32 -4.26 -4.97 7.33
N LEU A 33 -4.01 -4.86 6.02
CA LEU A 33 -4.43 -3.72 5.21
C LEU A 33 -5.87 -3.83 4.70
N PHE A 34 -6.20 -4.94 4.05
CA PHE A 34 -7.47 -5.19 3.39
C PHE A 34 -8.51 -5.83 4.31
N GLY A 35 -8.10 -6.32 5.49
CA GLY A 35 -8.93 -7.09 6.41
C GLY A 35 -8.90 -8.59 6.11
N GLY A 36 -8.98 -9.41 7.15
CA GLY A 36 -8.95 -10.87 7.04
C GLY A 36 -8.57 -11.54 8.36
N GLU A 37 -8.59 -12.87 8.38
CA GLU A 37 -8.11 -13.66 9.51
C GLU A 37 -6.60 -13.82 9.46
N THR A 38 -5.94 -13.70 10.62
CA THR A 38 -4.48 -13.50 10.75
C THR A 38 -3.63 -14.69 10.28
N ASN A 39 -4.23 -15.85 10.03
CA ASN A 39 -3.52 -17.11 9.76
C ASN A 39 -3.79 -17.72 8.37
N ASP A 40 -4.62 -17.10 7.54
CA ASP A 40 -4.94 -17.64 6.22
C ASP A 40 -3.88 -17.25 5.18
N ASP A 41 -3.58 -18.17 4.26
CA ASP A 41 -2.82 -17.84 3.05
C ASP A 41 -3.65 -16.85 2.22
N TRP A 42 -3.20 -15.59 2.18
CA TRP A 42 -3.92 -14.50 1.53
C TRP A 42 -4.36 -14.87 0.11
N PHE A 43 -3.46 -15.42 -0.70
CA PHE A 43 -3.76 -15.72 -2.10
C PHE A 43 -4.70 -16.91 -2.25
N ALA A 44 -4.66 -17.88 -1.35
CA ALA A 44 -5.66 -18.94 -1.30
C ALA A 44 -7.05 -18.39 -0.97
N SER A 45 -7.13 -17.41 -0.06
CA SER A 45 -8.38 -16.75 0.34
C SER A 45 -8.99 -15.90 -0.77
N VAL A 46 -8.19 -15.08 -1.46
CA VAL A 46 -8.72 -14.10 -2.44
C VAL A 46 -8.76 -14.62 -3.88
N ALA A 47 -7.99 -15.67 -4.20
CA ALA A 47 -7.75 -16.10 -5.58
C ALA A 47 -7.52 -17.62 -5.73
N GLY A 48 -8.11 -18.44 -4.84
CA GLY A 48 -7.80 -19.87 -4.70
C GLY A 48 -7.69 -20.68 -6.00
N GLU A 49 -8.68 -20.59 -6.89
CA GLU A 49 -8.66 -21.33 -8.17
C GLU A 49 -7.50 -20.91 -9.08
N SER A 50 -7.34 -19.60 -9.31
CA SER A 50 -6.25 -19.07 -10.13
C SER A 50 -4.87 -19.25 -9.49
N TYR A 51 -4.80 -19.25 -8.16
CA TYR A 51 -3.56 -19.49 -7.42
C TYR A 51 -3.11 -20.94 -7.56
N GLN A 52 -4.04 -21.88 -7.47
CA GLN A 52 -3.80 -23.29 -7.77
C GLN A 52 -3.39 -23.50 -9.23
N ALA A 53 -4.07 -22.88 -10.19
CA ALA A 53 -3.74 -22.98 -11.61
C ALA A 53 -2.32 -22.45 -11.92
N LEU A 54 -1.94 -21.32 -11.34
CA LEU A 54 -0.57 -20.80 -11.42
C LEU A 54 0.44 -21.79 -10.84
N TYR A 55 0.13 -22.38 -9.69
CA TYR A 55 0.99 -23.39 -9.07
C TYR A 55 1.16 -24.63 -9.95
N ASP A 56 0.09 -25.13 -10.60
CA ASP A 56 0.17 -26.27 -11.49
C ASP A 56 1.08 -26.01 -12.70
N GLU A 57 0.99 -24.83 -13.33
CA GLU A 57 1.93 -24.44 -14.39
C GLU A 57 3.37 -24.34 -13.87
N CYS A 58 3.57 -23.78 -12.68
CA CYS A 58 4.89 -23.67 -12.07
C CYS A 58 5.46 -25.05 -11.70
N ARG A 59 4.62 -26.00 -11.26
CA ARG A 59 5.02 -27.37 -10.94
C ARG A 59 5.47 -28.13 -12.20
N ARG A 60 4.88 -27.86 -13.37
CA ARG A 60 5.36 -28.45 -14.64
C ARG A 60 6.75 -27.95 -15.05
N LEU A 61 7.12 -26.73 -14.64
CA LEU A 61 8.44 -26.16 -14.89
C LEU A 61 9.52 -26.66 -13.89
N VAL A 62 9.11 -27.27 -12.78
CA VAL A 62 10.00 -27.72 -11.70
C VAL A 62 9.86 -29.24 -11.55
N PRO A 63 10.72 -30.06 -12.19
CA PRO A 63 10.61 -31.51 -12.16
C PRO A 63 11.10 -32.06 -10.80
N ASP A 64 10.27 -31.88 -9.77
CA ASP A 64 10.52 -32.39 -8.42
C ASP A 64 9.28 -33.17 -7.91
N PRO A 65 9.40 -34.50 -7.69
CA PRO A 65 8.28 -35.34 -7.30
C PRO A 65 7.83 -35.12 -5.85
N SER A 66 8.60 -34.38 -5.04
CA SER A 66 8.21 -34.03 -3.67
C SER A 66 7.17 -32.91 -3.62
N LEU A 67 6.92 -32.20 -4.71
CA LEU A 67 5.95 -31.11 -4.75
C LEU A 67 4.51 -31.66 -4.67
N PRO A 68 3.67 -31.13 -3.76
CA PRO A 68 2.32 -31.63 -3.56
C PRO A 68 1.38 -31.33 -4.74
N ALA A 69 0.22 -31.97 -4.73
CA ALA A 69 -0.83 -31.68 -5.69
C ALA A 69 -1.41 -30.26 -5.51
N LEU A 70 -1.61 -29.84 -4.25
CA LEU A 70 -2.27 -28.59 -3.91
C LEU A 70 -1.28 -27.56 -3.37
N VAL A 71 -1.44 -26.30 -3.79
CA VAL A 71 -0.57 -25.18 -3.38
C VAL A 71 -0.62 -24.93 -1.87
N LYS A 72 -1.78 -25.17 -1.24
CA LYS A 72 -1.98 -25.00 0.21
C LYS A 72 -1.16 -25.99 1.05
N ASP A 73 -0.79 -27.13 0.46
CA ASP A 73 -0.04 -28.19 1.14
C ASP A 73 1.49 -27.95 1.07
N LEU A 74 1.92 -26.84 0.47
CA LEU A 74 3.35 -26.49 0.34
C LEU A 74 4.00 -26.25 1.70
N THR A 75 4.91 -27.15 2.05
CA THR A 75 5.81 -27.04 3.20
C THR A 75 6.96 -26.06 2.93
N ARG A 76 7.63 -25.62 3.99
CA ARG A 76 8.79 -24.71 3.88
C ARG A 76 9.93 -25.27 3.00
N PRO A 77 10.33 -26.56 3.09
CA PRO A 77 11.32 -27.14 2.17
C PRO A 77 10.90 -27.06 0.69
N GLN A 78 9.65 -27.39 0.37
CA GLN A 78 9.13 -27.34 -1.01
C GLN A 78 9.07 -25.91 -1.55
N ARG A 79 8.73 -24.92 -0.71
CA ARG A 79 8.77 -23.50 -1.09
C ARG A 79 10.19 -23.03 -1.44
N LEU A 80 11.21 -23.56 -0.75
CA LEU A 80 12.61 -23.27 -1.08
C LEU A 80 13.03 -23.87 -2.42
N ILE A 81 12.53 -25.05 -2.78
CA ILE A 81 12.73 -25.66 -4.10
C ILE A 81 12.16 -24.74 -5.18
N LEU A 82 10.89 -24.34 -5.05
CA LEU A 82 10.25 -23.41 -5.98
C LEU A 82 11.01 -22.09 -6.11
N LYS A 83 11.43 -21.49 -4.99
CA LYS A 83 12.20 -20.23 -4.97
C LYS A 83 13.51 -20.34 -5.76
N LYS A 84 14.22 -21.47 -5.66
CA LYS A 84 15.52 -21.68 -6.31
C LYS A 84 15.36 -22.00 -7.80
N THR A 85 14.34 -22.77 -8.16
CA THR A 85 14.23 -23.34 -9.51
C THR A 85 13.35 -22.49 -10.44
N LEU A 86 12.33 -21.80 -9.92
CA LEU A 86 11.46 -20.99 -10.78
C LEU A 86 12.22 -19.79 -11.37
N PRO A 87 12.06 -19.52 -12.68
CA PRO A 87 12.66 -18.35 -13.28
C PRO A 87 12.03 -17.08 -12.70
N ARG A 88 12.85 -16.02 -12.60
CA ARG A 88 12.38 -14.71 -12.14
C ARG A 88 11.20 -14.21 -12.97
N ASN A 89 11.31 -14.37 -14.29
CA ASN A 89 10.27 -14.06 -15.26
C ASN A 89 9.63 -15.35 -15.77
N LEU A 90 8.33 -15.53 -15.54
CA LEU A 90 7.59 -16.68 -16.06
C LEU A 90 7.38 -16.56 -17.57
N VAL A 91 7.34 -17.69 -18.26
CA VAL A 91 7.19 -17.81 -19.72
C VAL A 91 6.06 -18.77 -20.08
N GLY A 92 5.60 -18.74 -21.33
CA GLY A 92 4.56 -19.63 -21.84
C GLY A 92 3.28 -19.62 -21.00
N ASN A 93 2.69 -20.78 -20.77
CA ASN A 93 1.45 -20.95 -20.00
C ASN A 93 1.56 -20.40 -18.58
N ALA A 94 2.72 -20.52 -17.92
CA ALA A 94 2.93 -19.98 -16.59
C ALA A 94 2.82 -18.44 -16.55
N LYS A 95 3.19 -17.74 -17.64
CA LYS A 95 2.99 -16.29 -17.75
C LYS A 95 1.51 -15.94 -17.87
N GLY A 96 0.75 -16.70 -18.65
CA GLY A 96 -0.71 -16.56 -18.78
C GLY A 96 -1.41 -16.79 -17.44
N ALA A 97 -1.16 -17.94 -16.81
CA ALA A 97 -1.71 -18.26 -15.51
C ALA A 97 -1.34 -17.23 -14.43
N TYR A 98 -0.15 -16.62 -14.52
CA TYR A 98 0.24 -15.55 -13.61
C TYR A 98 -0.56 -14.26 -13.81
N ARG A 99 -0.90 -13.90 -15.06
CA ARG A 99 -1.79 -12.76 -15.34
C ARG A 99 -3.19 -13.01 -14.80
N ASP A 100 -3.73 -14.20 -15.04
CA ASP A 100 -5.06 -14.58 -14.55
C ASP A 100 -5.12 -14.55 -13.01
N PHE A 101 -4.10 -15.12 -12.37
CA PHE A 101 -3.89 -15.03 -10.93
C PHE A 101 -3.80 -13.58 -10.45
N ALA A 102 -3.01 -12.73 -11.10
CA ALA A 102 -2.84 -11.34 -10.69
C ALA A 102 -4.16 -10.57 -10.74
N THR A 103 -4.94 -10.74 -11.81
CA THR A 103 -6.28 -10.16 -11.96
C THR A 103 -7.23 -10.66 -10.88
N ALA A 104 -7.29 -11.98 -10.65
CA ALA A 104 -8.15 -12.57 -9.64
C ALA A 104 -7.79 -12.13 -8.22
N ALA A 105 -6.49 -12.07 -7.89
CA ALA A 105 -5.99 -11.62 -6.60
C ALA A 105 -6.26 -10.13 -6.35
N ALA A 106 -6.12 -9.28 -7.38
CA ALA A 106 -6.50 -7.87 -7.28
C ALA A 106 -8.01 -7.72 -7.01
N ALA A 107 -8.84 -8.41 -7.79
CA ALA A 107 -10.30 -8.37 -7.65
C ALA A 107 -10.76 -8.90 -6.28
N GLY A 108 -10.22 -10.03 -5.83
CA GLY A 108 -10.51 -10.60 -4.52
C GLY A 108 -10.05 -9.71 -3.37
N SER A 109 -8.85 -9.13 -3.45
CA SER A 109 -8.35 -8.17 -2.44
C SER A 109 -9.22 -6.92 -2.38
N SER A 110 -9.63 -6.38 -3.53
CA SER A 110 -10.53 -5.22 -3.61
C SER A 110 -11.89 -5.49 -2.99
N ARG A 111 -12.49 -6.66 -3.25
CA ARG A 111 -13.76 -7.08 -2.63
C ARG A 111 -13.61 -7.22 -1.11
N ARG A 112 -12.55 -7.89 -0.66
CA ARG A 112 -12.27 -8.05 0.78
C ARG A 112 -12.15 -6.71 1.49
N TRP A 113 -11.46 -5.76 0.86
CA TRP A 113 -11.33 -4.41 1.39
C TRP A 113 -12.67 -3.68 1.45
N GLN A 114 -13.52 -3.85 0.43
CA GLN A 114 -14.85 -3.25 0.42
C GLN A 114 -15.73 -3.75 1.56
N GLU A 115 -15.70 -5.06 1.83
CA GLU A 115 -16.41 -5.67 2.96
C GLU A 115 -15.89 -5.12 4.30
N ALA A 116 -14.56 -5.02 4.46
CA ALA A 116 -13.94 -4.50 5.67
C ALA A 116 -14.24 -3.00 5.90
N LEU A 117 -14.46 -2.23 4.84
CA LEU A 117 -14.76 -0.79 4.88
C LEU A 117 -16.26 -0.49 4.76
N GLY A 118 -17.08 -1.26 5.50
CA GLY A 118 -18.54 -1.20 5.43
C GLY A 118 -19.18 0.13 5.87
N THR A 119 -18.46 0.98 6.61
CA THR A 119 -18.97 2.26 7.09
C THR A 119 -18.14 3.45 6.61
N ARG A 120 -18.77 4.64 6.58
CA ARG A 120 -18.09 5.91 6.26
C ARG A 120 -16.91 6.20 7.20
N LEU A 121 -17.06 5.89 8.48
CA LEU A 121 -16.00 6.09 9.49
C LEU A 121 -14.79 5.20 9.20
N LEU A 122 -14.99 3.91 8.90
CA LEU A 122 -13.91 2.99 8.57
C LEU A 122 -13.17 3.40 7.29
N ARG A 123 -13.90 3.88 6.28
CA ARG A 123 -13.33 4.42 5.05
C ARG A 123 -12.45 5.65 5.28
N GLU A 124 -12.92 6.58 6.11
CA GLU A 124 -12.15 7.77 6.47
C GLU A 124 -10.89 7.41 7.25
N GLN A 125 -11.01 6.51 8.24
CA GLN A 125 -9.88 6.00 9.03
C GLN A 125 -8.85 5.26 8.16
N MET A 126 -9.31 4.51 7.15
CA MET A 126 -8.41 3.86 6.19
C MET A 126 -7.65 4.88 5.34
N ALA A 127 -8.31 5.95 4.88
CA ALA A 127 -7.64 7.02 4.16
C ALA A 127 -6.53 7.66 5.03
N TRP A 128 -6.83 7.94 6.31
CA TRP A 128 -5.81 8.44 7.24
C TRP A 128 -4.65 7.49 7.44
N ARG A 129 -4.94 6.19 7.55
CA ARG A 129 -3.93 5.15 7.70
C ARG A 129 -3.00 5.09 6.48
N LEU A 130 -3.56 5.11 5.27
CA LEU A 130 -2.77 5.15 4.03
C LEU A 130 -1.93 6.42 3.96
N LEU A 131 -2.51 7.58 4.26
CA LEU A 131 -1.82 8.87 4.33
C LEU A 131 -0.91 9.03 5.55
N ARG A 132 -0.85 8.02 6.42
CA ARG A 132 -0.04 7.98 7.64
C ARG A 132 -0.27 9.14 8.60
N LEU A 133 -1.51 9.62 8.68
CA LEU A 133 -1.86 10.63 9.67
C LEU A 133 -1.82 10.03 11.07
N GLN A 134 -1.19 10.74 12.00
CA GLN A 134 -0.98 10.30 13.37
C GLN A 134 -1.64 11.26 14.36
N SER A 135 -1.68 10.88 15.63
CA SER A 135 -2.22 11.73 16.70
C SER A 135 -1.39 12.98 16.98
N ALA A 136 -0.14 13.04 16.49
CA ALA A 136 0.72 14.20 16.55
C ALA A 136 1.27 14.52 15.15
N PRO A 137 1.46 15.80 14.82
CA PRO A 137 2.08 16.18 13.56
C PRO A 137 3.55 15.78 13.54
N TYR A 138 4.07 15.54 12.34
CA TYR A 138 5.48 15.26 12.11
C TYR A 138 5.90 15.82 10.75
N PHE A 139 7.21 15.90 10.53
CA PHE A 139 7.78 16.49 9.33
C PHE A 139 8.32 15.39 8.43
N VAL A 140 8.18 15.58 7.12
CA VAL A 140 8.84 14.75 6.12
C VAL A 140 9.83 15.62 5.38
N LEU A 141 11.11 15.21 5.44
CA LEU A 141 12.22 15.88 4.76
C LEU A 141 12.94 14.88 3.85
N GLY A 142 13.32 15.33 2.65
CA GLY A 142 14.15 14.55 1.73
C GLY A 142 13.79 14.79 0.27
N GLU A 143 13.67 13.71 -0.50
CA GLU A 143 13.53 13.77 -1.96
C GLU A 143 12.54 12.71 -2.45
N SER A 144 11.65 13.11 -3.35
CA SER A 144 10.70 12.20 -4.00
C SER A 144 11.40 11.31 -5.04
N ALA A 145 10.70 10.30 -5.56
CA ALA A 145 11.26 9.37 -6.55
C ALA A 145 11.69 10.04 -7.87
N ASP A 146 11.11 11.19 -8.20
CA ASP A 146 11.40 12.02 -9.38
C ASP A 146 12.40 13.16 -9.10
N GLY A 147 12.96 13.21 -7.89
CA GLY A 147 14.04 14.12 -7.53
C GLY A 147 13.61 15.48 -7.00
N HIS A 148 12.33 15.67 -6.70
CA HIS A 148 11.84 16.91 -6.11
C HIS A 148 12.03 16.93 -4.58
N PRO A 149 12.42 18.08 -4.01
CA PRO A 149 12.50 18.21 -2.56
C PRO A 149 11.15 17.96 -1.88
N LEU A 150 11.19 17.08 -0.89
CA LEU A 150 10.11 16.87 0.06
C LEU A 150 10.44 17.66 1.33
N ALA A 151 9.63 18.66 1.61
CA ALA A 151 9.68 19.43 2.85
C ALA A 151 8.25 19.83 3.22
N TYR A 152 7.60 19.05 4.08
CA TYR A 152 6.23 19.30 4.50
C TYR A 152 5.95 18.78 5.91
N ARG A 153 4.98 19.40 6.59
CA ARG A 153 4.40 18.92 7.84
C ARG A 153 3.18 18.07 7.54
N VAL A 154 3.17 16.83 8.01
CA VAL A 154 1.98 15.98 8.03
C VAL A 154 1.13 16.38 9.23
N GLN A 155 -0.10 16.80 8.95
CA GLN A 155 -1.08 17.17 9.96
C GLN A 155 -1.76 15.95 10.60
N THR A 156 -2.50 16.19 11.67
CA THR A 156 -3.29 15.15 12.34
C THR A 156 -4.64 14.92 11.64
N PRO A 157 -5.33 13.79 11.92
CA PRO A 157 -6.72 13.61 11.48
C PRO A 157 -7.68 14.73 11.91
N TRP A 158 -7.42 15.35 13.07
CA TRP A 158 -8.25 16.44 13.57
C TRP A 158 -8.10 17.70 12.72
N ASP A 159 -6.86 18.08 12.42
CA ASP A 159 -6.54 19.22 11.54
C ASP A 159 -7.14 19.03 10.14
N LEU A 160 -7.05 17.81 9.58
CA LEU A 160 -7.64 17.49 8.30
C LEU A 160 -9.17 17.64 8.33
N ARG A 161 -9.84 17.16 9.39
CA ARG A 161 -11.31 17.31 9.54
C ARG A 161 -11.74 18.77 9.71
N ALA A 162 -10.92 19.58 10.37
CA ALA A 162 -11.18 21.00 10.59
C ALA A 162 -11.13 21.79 9.26
N SER A 163 -10.23 21.41 8.35
CA SER A 163 -10.03 22.10 7.06
C SER A 163 -10.80 21.47 5.89
N HIS A 164 -11.05 20.17 5.94
CA HIS A 164 -11.65 19.39 4.85
C HIS A 164 -12.76 18.46 5.33
N GLU A 165 -13.75 18.27 4.49
CA GLU A 165 -14.80 17.27 4.67
C GLU A 165 -14.50 16.05 3.82
N PHE A 166 -14.30 14.89 4.45
CA PHE A 166 -14.19 13.62 3.73
C PHE A 166 -15.47 13.32 2.94
N ARG A 167 -15.40 12.96 1.66
CA ARG A 167 -16.59 12.64 0.85
C ARG A 167 -16.71 11.16 0.57
N SER A 168 -15.67 10.56 0.02
CA SER A 168 -15.69 9.14 -0.33
C SER A 168 -14.30 8.53 -0.29
N PHE A 169 -14.28 7.22 -0.08
CA PHE A 169 -13.15 6.37 -0.37
C PHE A 169 -13.63 5.31 -1.37
N ARG A 170 -12.89 5.13 -2.44
CA ARG A 170 -13.15 4.14 -3.48
C ARG A 170 -11.91 3.32 -3.71
N GLN A 171 -12.11 2.07 -4.09
CA GLN A 171 -11.06 1.14 -4.46
C GLN A 171 -11.51 0.34 -5.67
N SER A 172 -10.55 -0.05 -6.49
CA SER A 172 -10.80 -0.89 -7.66
C SER A 172 -9.58 -1.77 -7.93
N PRO A 173 -9.79 -3.00 -8.44
CA PRO A 173 -8.67 -3.76 -8.99
C PRO A 173 -8.13 -3.07 -10.24
N GLU A 174 -6.82 -3.11 -10.44
CA GLU A 174 -6.20 -2.71 -11.70
C GLU A 174 -5.90 -3.95 -12.54
N GLU A 175 -6.34 -3.93 -13.80
CA GLU A 175 -6.12 -5.01 -14.74
C GLU A 175 -4.76 -4.86 -15.43
N ASP A 176 -4.17 -5.99 -15.81
CA ASP A 176 -3.08 -6.09 -16.79
C ASP A 176 -1.75 -5.37 -16.47
N ARG A 177 -1.36 -5.32 -15.19
CA ARG A 177 -0.04 -4.81 -14.76
C ARG A 177 1.01 -5.88 -14.46
N GLY A 178 0.66 -7.15 -14.67
CA GLY A 178 1.56 -8.28 -14.38
C GLY A 178 1.85 -8.49 -12.88
N GLN A 179 1.08 -7.85 -11.99
CA GLN A 179 1.09 -8.08 -10.54
C GLN A 179 -0.29 -7.71 -9.98
N PRO A 180 -0.73 -8.29 -8.86
CA PRO A 180 -1.98 -7.89 -8.23
C PRO A 180 -1.89 -6.45 -7.70
N ILE A 181 -2.71 -5.56 -8.25
CA ILE A 181 -2.77 -4.14 -7.85
C ILE A 181 -4.20 -3.75 -7.49
N VAL A 182 -4.37 -3.05 -6.36
CA VAL A 182 -5.63 -2.42 -5.97
C VAL A 182 -5.43 -0.91 -5.90
N ARG A 183 -6.11 -0.15 -6.76
CA ARG A 183 -6.14 1.31 -6.72
C ARG A 183 -7.03 1.78 -5.59
N TRP A 184 -6.73 2.94 -5.04
CA TRP A 184 -7.59 3.62 -4.08
C TRP A 184 -7.63 5.12 -4.36
N GLU A 185 -8.73 5.74 -3.98
CA GLU A 185 -8.97 7.16 -4.09
C GLU A 185 -9.79 7.65 -2.88
N ALA A 186 -9.32 8.72 -2.24
CA ALA A 186 -10.02 9.45 -1.21
C ALA A 186 -10.35 10.87 -1.71
N VAL A 187 -11.63 11.24 -1.65
CA VAL A 187 -12.11 12.56 -2.09
C VAL A 187 -12.45 13.39 -0.87
N TYR A 188 -12.00 14.64 -0.85
CA TYR A 188 -12.23 15.63 0.19
C TYR A 188 -12.78 16.93 -0.40
N ILE A 189 -13.63 17.64 0.34
CA ILE A 189 -14.02 19.01 0.01
C ILE A 189 -13.33 19.96 0.98
N ASN A 190 -12.61 20.93 0.46
CA ASN A 190 -12.05 22.02 1.25
C ASN A 190 -13.19 22.86 1.81
N ARG A 191 -13.26 22.99 3.14
CA ARG A 191 -14.38 23.69 3.82
C ARG A 191 -14.38 25.19 3.58
N ARG A 192 -13.22 25.78 3.30
CA ARG A 192 -13.07 27.23 3.09
C ARG A 192 -13.42 27.62 1.66
N THR A 193 -12.95 26.86 0.67
CA THR A 193 -13.12 27.19 -0.75
C THR A 193 -14.26 26.45 -1.43
N GLY A 194 -14.76 25.37 -0.83
CA GLY A 194 -15.69 24.43 -1.47
C GLY A 194 -15.05 23.56 -2.56
N GLY A 195 -13.74 23.71 -2.81
CA GLY A 195 -13.03 22.97 -3.85
C GLY A 195 -12.85 21.49 -3.50
N GLU A 196 -12.92 20.63 -4.51
CA GLU A 196 -12.67 19.21 -4.37
C GLU A 196 -11.16 18.90 -4.48
N ALA A 197 -10.67 18.04 -3.59
CA ALA A 197 -9.33 17.49 -3.63
C ALA A 197 -9.43 15.96 -3.65
N SER A 198 -8.88 15.34 -4.69
CA SER A 198 -8.75 13.88 -4.79
C SER A 198 -7.32 13.45 -4.47
N VAL A 199 -7.21 12.42 -3.63
CA VAL A 199 -5.94 11.79 -3.27
C VAL A 199 -6.00 10.32 -3.65
N ALA A 200 -5.08 9.91 -4.52
CA ALA A 200 -5.06 8.59 -5.10
C ALA A 200 -3.72 7.90 -4.87
N GLY A 201 -3.79 6.57 -4.91
CA GLY A 201 -2.63 5.70 -4.86
C GLY A 201 -3.00 4.29 -5.29
N HIS A 202 -2.05 3.38 -5.12
CA HIS A 202 -2.25 1.98 -5.42
C HIS A 202 -1.54 1.10 -4.41
N ILE A 203 -1.99 -0.14 -4.30
CA ILE A 203 -1.37 -1.16 -3.44
C ILE A 203 -0.92 -2.31 -4.32
N GLU A 204 0.37 -2.63 -4.27
CA GLU A 204 0.92 -3.85 -4.86
C GLU A 204 0.86 -4.99 -3.84
N VAL A 205 0.22 -6.11 -4.19
CA VAL A 205 0.24 -7.34 -3.38
C VAL A 205 1.22 -8.33 -4.01
N ARG A 206 2.35 -8.59 -3.35
CA ARG A 206 3.45 -9.34 -3.96
C ARG A 206 4.19 -10.23 -2.99
N TRP A 207 4.96 -11.17 -3.51
CA TRP A 207 5.93 -11.92 -2.71
C TRP A 207 7.22 -11.12 -2.57
N SER A 208 7.66 -10.86 -1.33
CA SER A 208 8.88 -10.08 -1.06
C SER A 208 10.17 -10.80 -1.49
N HIS A 209 10.18 -12.14 -1.56
CA HIS A 209 11.39 -12.96 -1.73
C HIS A 209 11.26 -14.10 -2.76
N GLY A 210 10.44 -13.90 -3.78
CA GLY A 210 10.20 -14.88 -4.86
C GLY A 210 8.85 -15.59 -4.73
N LYS A 211 8.31 -16.04 -5.87
CA LYS A 211 6.97 -16.64 -5.96
C LYS A 211 6.88 -17.88 -5.05
N PHE A 212 5.78 -18.01 -4.31
CA PHE A 212 5.51 -19.09 -3.34
C PHE A 212 6.46 -19.18 -2.12
N ALA A 213 7.49 -18.35 -2.03
CA ALA A 213 8.55 -18.51 -1.02
C ALA A 213 8.10 -18.17 0.40
N GLN A 214 7.25 -17.15 0.55
CA GLN A 214 6.79 -16.59 1.82
C GLN A 214 5.36 -16.08 1.69
N ALA A 215 4.77 -15.65 2.80
CA ALA A 215 3.53 -14.87 2.78
C ALA A 215 3.72 -13.59 1.95
N PRO A 216 2.68 -13.12 1.25
CA PRO A 216 2.76 -11.87 0.50
C PRO A 216 2.82 -10.65 1.42
N GLU A 217 3.37 -9.56 0.87
CA GLU A 217 3.30 -8.20 1.41
C GLU A 217 2.32 -7.37 0.60
N ALA A 218 1.71 -6.37 1.24
CA ALA A 218 0.97 -5.29 0.61
C ALA A 218 1.76 -3.99 0.75
N LYS A 219 2.15 -3.40 -0.38
CA LYS A 219 2.91 -2.15 -0.43
C LYS A 219 2.03 -1.04 -0.97
N ALA A 220 1.74 -0.05 -0.13
CA ALA A 220 0.92 1.09 -0.49
C ALA A 220 1.80 2.21 -1.05
N TYR A 221 1.45 2.67 -2.24
CA TYR A 221 2.07 3.77 -2.96
C TYR A 221 1.11 4.96 -3.00
N LEU A 222 1.67 6.16 -2.98
CA LEU A 222 0.95 7.40 -3.26
C LEU A 222 1.17 7.78 -4.74
N ASP A 223 0.09 7.99 -5.48
CA ASP A 223 0.13 8.49 -6.87
C ASP A 223 -0.01 10.01 -6.91
N THR A 224 -0.77 10.59 -5.98
CA THR A 224 -0.89 12.05 -5.83
C THR A 224 0.45 12.66 -5.38
N PRO A 225 0.92 13.77 -5.99
CA PRO A 225 2.10 14.48 -5.50
C PRO A 225 1.96 14.85 -4.02
N HIS A 226 3.01 14.66 -3.21
CA HIS A 226 2.94 14.87 -1.75
C HIS A 226 2.41 16.26 -1.38
N HIS A 227 2.86 17.30 -2.09
CA HIS A 227 2.44 18.70 -1.86
C HIS A 227 0.99 18.99 -2.27
N ALA A 228 0.32 18.07 -2.97
CA ALA A 228 -1.10 18.17 -3.32
C ALA A 228 -2.02 17.42 -2.34
N VAL A 229 -1.46 16.72 -1.34
CA VAL A 229 -2.25 16.01 -0.33
C VAL A 229 -2.78 17.02 0.71
N PRO A 230 -4.10 17.10 0.97
CA PRO A 230 -4.70 18.12 1.83
C PRO A 230 -4.11 18.26 3.25
N ALA A 231 -3.61 17.16 3.83
CA ALA A 231 -3.03 17.14 5.17
C ALA A 231 -1.50 17.34 5.19
N TYR A 232 -0.86 17.51 4.03
CA TYR A 232 0.58 17.69 3.91
C TYR A 232 0.82 19.16 3.60
N VAL A 233 1.23 19.91 4.62
CA VAL A 233 1.44 21.35 4.52
C VAL A 233 2.90 21.60 4.15
N PRO A 234 3.21 22.16 2.97
CA PRO A 234 4.57 22.48 2.59
C PRO A 234 5.26 23.36 3.63
N LEU A 235 6.55 23.11 3.88
CA LEU A 235 7.38 24.05 4.63
C LEU A 235 7.82 25.13 3.65
N GLU A 236 7.14 26.26 3.66
CA GLU A 236 7.55 27.39 2.85
C GLU A 236 8.90 27.91 3.37
N GLY A 237 9.91 27.88 2.51
CA GLY A 237 11.13 28.62 2.74
C GLY A 237 10.90 30.09 2.45
N GLN A 238 10.58 30.90 3.46
CA GLN A 238 10.80 32.33 3.32
C GLN A 238 12.30 32.59 3.32
N VAL A 239 12.86 32.80 2.13
CA VAL A 239 14.16 33.47 2.01
C VAL A 239 13.93 34.93 2.42
N GLY A 240 14.14 35.24 3.70
CA GLY A 240 14.26 36.62 4.20
C GLY A 240 13.14 37.19 5.07
N GLY A 241 12.34 36.37 5.76
CA GLY A 241 11.35 36.83 6.74
C GLY A 241 11.27 35.90 7.93
N GLU A 242 11.04 36.43 9.13
CA GLU A 242 10.88 35.63 10.37
C GLU A 242 9.87 34.50 10.17
N MET A 243 10.31 33.26 10.41
CA MET A 243 9.45 32.09 10.43
C MET A 243 8.48 32.19 11.61
N SER A 244 7.21 32.44 11.34
CA SER A 244 6.13 32.02 12.25
C SER A 244 5.81 30.55 11.96
N LEU A 245 6.27 29.65 12.82
CA LEU A 245 5.86 28.23 12.80
C LEU A 245 4.44 28.03 13.36
N PHE A 246 3.78 29.11 13.79
CA PHE A 246 2.51 29.11 14.52
C PHE A 246 1.64 30.29 14.05
N ASP A 247 1.08 30.21 12.85
CA ASP A 247 -0.05 31.09 12.53
C ASP A 247 -1.32 30.51 13.15
N ALA A 248 -1.98 31.36 13.94
CA ALA A 248 -3.12 31.08 14.83
C ALA A 248 -4.43 30.76 14.10
#